data_AF-A0A1I1CN48-F1
#
_entry.id   AF-A0A1I1CN48-F1
#
_cell.length_a   1.000
_cell.length_b   1.000
_cell.length_c   1.000
_cell.angle_alpha   90.00
_cell.angle_beta   90.00
_cell.angle_gamma   90.00
#
_symmetry.space_group_name_H-M   'P 1'
#
loop_
_entity.id
_entity.type
_entity.pdbx_description
1 polymer ?
#
loop_
_entity_poly.entity_id
_entity_poly.type
_entity_poly.pdbx_seq_one_letter_code
_entity_poly.pdbx_strand_id
1 'polypeptide(L)'
;MDKEQHFELLRESAAEVKELQDRLQSVRDQEAALQAQRVTTLDELKKARDVRFDRMTAAIEDKVPKAQVARALGMDRTNLYKLLEGKETEQDTTAG
;
A
#
# COMPACT_ATOMS: atom_id res chain seq x y z
N MET A 1 39.80 4.13 40.53
CA MET A 1 39.14 2.92 40.00
C MET A 1 40.13 1.79 40.01
N ASP A 2 39.69 0.61 40.42
CA ASP A 2 40.48 -0.61 40.32
C ASP A 2 40.12 -1.41 39.06
N LYS A 3 40.86 -2.50 38.83
CA LYS A 3 40.70 -3.36 37.66
C LYS A 3 39.30 -3.98 37.58
N GLU A 4 38.66 -4.32 38.70
CA GLU A 4 37.34 -4.94 38.69
C GLU A 4 36.26 -3.94 38.29
N GLN A 5 36.34 -2.71 38.80
CA GLN A 5 35.44 -1.62 38.39
C GLN A 5 35.52 -1.34 36.88
N HIS A 6 36.71 -1.45 36.28
CA HIS A 6 36.83 -1.35 34.82
C HIS A 6 36.12 -2.50 34.09
N PHE A 7 36.18 -3.73 34.60
CA PHE A 7 35.46 -4.86 34.00
C PHE A 7 33.94 -4.75 34.16
N GLU A 8 33.45 -4.25 35.29
CA GLU A 8 32.02 -4.01 35.51
C GLU A 8 31.47 -3.01 34.49
N LEU A 9 32.13 -1.87 34.28
CA LEU A 9 31.72 -0.88 33.29
C LEU A 9 31.71 -1.44 31.85
N LEU A 10 32.69 -2.30 31.52
CA LEU A 10 32.71 -2.97 30.22
C LEU A 10 31.55 -3.96 30.05
N ARG A 11 31.17 -4.68 31.11
CA ARG A 11 30.01 -5.58 31.10
C ARG A 11 28.70 -4.81 30.96
N GLU A 12 28.56 -3.70 31.69
CA GLU A 12 27.40 -2.80 31.58
C GLU A 12 27.27 -2.23 30.17
N SER A 13 28.37 -1.71 29.61
CA SER A 13 28.39 -1.20 28.25
C SER A 13 28.04 -2.28 27.22
N ALA A 14 28.56 -3.50 27.37
CA ALA A 14 28.21 -4.61 26.49
C ALA A 14 26.71 -4.98 26.58
N ALA A 15 26.13 -4.94 27.79
CA ALA A 15 24.71 -5.20 27.99
C ALA A 15 23.83 -4.12 27.34
N GLU A 16 24.20 -2.85 27.48
CA GLU A 16 23.50 -1.72 26.85
C GLU A 16 23.53 -1.83 25.32
N VAL A 17 24.71 -2.10 24.73
CA VAL A 17 24.83 -2.29 23.28
C VAL A 17 23.96 -3.45 22.81
N LYS A 18 23.93 -4.56 23.54
CA LYS A 18 23.09 -5.72 23.19
C LYS A 18 21.60 -5.37 23.25
N GLU A 19 21.15 -4.69 24.29
CA GLU A 19 19.75 -4.25 24.39
C GLU A 19 19.35 -3.35 23.21
N LEU A 20 20.22 -2.42 22.82
CA LEU A 20 19.99 -1.55 21.67
C LEU A 20 19.96 -2.34 20.35
N GLN A 21 20.81 -3.36 20.19
CA GLN A 21 20.78 -4.25 19.03
C GLN A 21 19.49 -5.06 18.96
N ASP A 22 19.03 -5.62 20.09
CA ASP A 22 17.79 -6.37 20.18
C ASP A 22 16.58 -5.48 19.86
N ARG A 23 16.58 -4.25 20.38
CA ARG A 23 15.54 -3.24 20.06
C ARG A 23 15.55 -2.86 18.58
N LEU A 24 16.73 -2.67 17.98
CA LEU A 24 16.84 -2.35 16.56
C LEU A 24 16.34 -3.51 15.69
N GLN A 25 16.60 -4.75 16.08
CA GLN A 25 16.09 -5.92 15.37
C GLN A 25 14.56 -5.99 15.44
N SER A 26 13.97 -5.75 16.62
CA SER A 26 12.51 -5.68 16.78
C SER A 26 11.87 -4.62 15.88
N VAL A 27 12.49 -3.43 15.76
CA VAL A 27 12.03 -2.38 14.84
C VAL A 27 12.08 -2.85 13.39
N ARG A 28 13.17 -3.48 12.96
CA ARG A 28 13.31 -4.01 11.59
C ARG A 28 12.25 -5.06 11.27
N ASP A 29 11.95 -5.93 12.23
CA ASP A 29 10.92 -6.96 12.04
C ASP A 29 9.53 -6.32 11.89
N GLN A 30 9.23 -5.26 12.65
CA GLN A 30 8.01 -4.48 12.50
C GLN A 30 7.93 -3.76 11.15
N GLU A 31 9.03 -3.15 10.70
CA GLU A 31 9.10 -2.51 9.38
C GLU A 31 8.86 -3.52 8.25
N ALA A 32 9.44 -4.71 8.34
CA ALA A 32 9.22 -5.78 7.38
C ALA A 32 7.74 -6.22 7.33
N ALA A 33 7.10 -6.35 8.50
CA ALA A 33 5.68 -6.68 8.60
C ALA A 33 4.79 -5.58 8.00
N LEU A 34 5.07 -4.31 8.29
CA LEU A 34 4.35 -3.17 7.71
C LEU A 34 4.53 -3.09 6.19
N GLN A 35 5.74 -3.38 5.69
CA GLN A 35 6.00 -3.42 4.26
C GLN A 35 5.21 -4.54 3.57
N ALA A 36 5.10 -5.72 4.19
CA ALA A 36 4.27 -6.81 3.69
C ALA A 36 2.79 -6.41 3.64
N GLN A 37 2.26 -5.82 4.73
CA GLN A 37 0.88 -5.31 4.78
C GLN A 37 0.62 -4.25 3.71
N ARG A 38 1.58 -3.35 3.47
CA ARG A 38 1.50 -2.34 2.41
C ARG A 38 1.37 -3.00 1.03
N VAL A 39 2.17 -4.02 0.74
CA VAL A 39 2.09 -4.74 -0.54
C VAL A 39 0.72 -5.41 -0.71
N THR A 40 0.23 -6.11 0.31
CA THR A 40 -1.10 -6.73 0.28
C THR A 40 -2.21 -5.70 0.06
N THR A 41 -2.20 -4.60 0.80
CA THR A 41 -3.18 -3.51 0.65
C THR A 41 -3.17 -2.92 -0.75
N LEU A 42 -1.99 -2.76 -1.37
CA LEU A 42 -1.87 -2.26 -2.73
C LEU A 42 -2.47 -3.21 -3.76
N ASP A 43 -2.27 -4.52 -3.60
CA ASP A 43 -2.88 -5.53 -4.47
C ASP A 43 -4.41 -5.57 -4.33
N GLU A 44 -4.92 -5.52 -3.09
CA GLU A 44 -6.36 -5.43 -2.82
C GLU A 44 -6.97 -4.17 -3.41
N LEU A 45 -6.28 -3.03 -3.28
CA LEU A 45 -6.72 -1.76 -3.88
C LEU A 45 -6.77 -1.85 -5.40
N LYS A 46 -5.80 -2.51 -6.04
CA LYS A 46 -5.81 -2.73 -7.49
C LYS A 46 -7.04 -3.55 -7.89
N LYS A 47 -7.26 -4.70 -7.25
CA LYS A 47 -8.44 -5.56 -7.50
C LYS A 47 -9.76 -4.82 -7.29
N ALA A 48 -9.86 -4.02 -6.22
CA ALA A 48 -11.05 -3.22 -5.96
C ALA A 48 -11.30 -2.14 -7.03
N ARG A 49 -10.23 -1.55 -7.59
CA ARG A 49 -10.34 -0.60 -8.71
C ARG A 49 -10.81 -1.27 -9.98
N ASP A 50 -10.31 -2.48 -10.29
CA ASP A 50 -10.74 -3.24 -11.46
C ASP A 50 -12.23 -3.65 -11.32
N VAL A 51 -12.64 -4.20 -10.17
CA VAL A 51 -14.05 -4.52 -9.90
C VAL A 51 -14.96 -3.28 -9.99
N ARG A 52 -14.48 -2.12 -9.50
CA ARG A 52 -15.21 -0.86 -9.63
C ARG A 52 -15.39 -0.48 -11.10
N PHE A 53 -14.36 -0.67 -11.92
CA PHE A 53 -14.42 -0.40 -13.36
C PHE A 53 -15.45 -1.30 -14.04
N ASP A 54 -15.43 -2.61 -13.77
CA ASP A 54 -16.37 -3.56 -14.37
C ASP A 54 -17.82 -3.20 -14.05
N ARG A 55 -18.12 -2.91 -12.77
CA ARG A 55 -19.46 -2.49 -12.32
C ARG A 55 -19.92 -1.18 -12.96
N MET A 56 -18.99 -0.25 -13.11
CA MET A 56 -19.24 1.03 -13.74
C MET A 56 -19.58 0.87 -15.23
N THR A 57 -18.81 0.03 -15.94
CA THR A 57 -19.05 -0.25 -17.37
C THR A 57 -20.38 -0.97 -17.57
N ALA A 58 -20.69 -2.00 -16.76
CA ALA A 58 -21.97 -2.69 -16.81
C ALA A 58 -23.16 -1.72 -16.63
N ALA A 59 -23.08 -0.79 -15.67
CA ALA A 59 -24.12 0.23 -15.50
C ALA A 59 -24.28 1.14 -16.74
N ILE A 60 -23.18 1.48 -17.41
CA ILE A 60 -23.21 2.29 -18.64
C ILE A 60 -23.83 1.48 -19.80
N GLU A 61 -23.51 0.19 -19.91
CA GLU A 61 -24.10 -0.72 -20.90
C GLU A 61 -25.62 -0.85 -20.72
N ASP A 62 -26.07 -0.91 -19.47
CA ASP A 62 -27.48 -0.86 -19.04
C ASP A 62 -28.12 0.53 -19.18
N LYS A 63 -27.46 1.46 -19.89
CA LYS A 63 -27.92 2.81 -20.22
C LYS A 63 -28.12 3.72 -19.01
N VAL A 64 -27.52 3.43 -17.86
CA VAL A 64 -27.48 4.39 -16.74
C VAL A 64 -26.69 5.63 -17.18
N PRO A 65 -27.22 6.85 -17.01
CA PRO A 65 -26.53 8.06 -17.43
C PRO A 65 -25.17 8.20 -16.73
N LYS A 66 -24.10 8.44 -17.50
CA LYS A 66 -22.72 8.62 -17.01
C LYS A 66 -22.61 9.65 -15.86
N ALA A 67 -23.44 10.69 -15.87
CA ALA A 67 -23.49 11.67 -14.78
C ALA A 67 -24.01 11.09 -13.45
N GLN A 68 -24.97 10.16 -13.49
CA GLN A 68 -25.46 9.46 -12.30
C GLN A 68 -24.42 8.46 -11.79
N VAL A 69 -23.76 7.74 -12.70
CA VAL A 69 -22.66 6.83 -12.36
C VAL A 69 -21.51 7.59 -11.67
N ALA A 70 -21.07 8.72 -12.24
CA ALA A 70 -20.03 9.57 -11.64
C ALA A 70 -20.41 10.03 -10.22
N ARG A 71 -21.66 10.50 -10.03
CA ARG A 71 -22.18 10.91 -8.73
C ARG A 71 -22.19 9.76 -7.73
N ALA A 72 -22.66 8.57 -8.12
CA ALA A 72 -22.70 7.39 -7.26
C ALA A 72 -21.30 6.93 -6.83
N LEU A 73 -20.30 7.11 -7.70
CA LEU A 73 -18.91 6.79 -7.42
C LEU A 73 -18.14 7.93 -6.73
N GLY A 74 -18.83 9.02 -6.35
CA GLY A 74 -18.22 10.17 -5.67
C GLY A 74 -17.14 10.88 -6.49
N MET A 75 -17.18 10.79 -7.82
CA MET A 75 -16.16 11.36 -8.70
C MET A 75 -16.72 12.42 -9.63
N ASP A 76 -15.86 13.36 -10.04
CA ASP A 76 -16.20 14.32 -11.08
C ASP A 76 -16.46 13.61 -12.41
N ARG A 77 -17.39 14.15 -13.20
CA ARG A 77 -17.77 13.59 -14.50
C ARG A 77 -16.59 13.57 -15.47
N THR A 78 -15.69 14.56 -15.42
CA THR A 78 -14.47 14.61 -16.24
C THR A 78 -13.52 13.47 -15.89
N ASN A 79 -13.42 13.12 -14.60
CA ASN A 79 -12.58 12.01 -14.15
C ASN A 79 -13.16 10.65 -14.58
N LEU A 80 -14.49 10.52 -14.69
CA LEU A 80 -15.12 9.34 -15.26
C LEU A 80 -14.74 9.16 -16.74
N TYR A 81 -14.81 10.22 -17.56
CA TYR A 81 -14.43 10.14 -18.97
C TYR A 81 -12.97 9.77 -19.16
N LYS A 82 -12.05 10.43 -18.44
CA LYS A 82 -10.62 10.10 -18.47
C LYS A 82 -10.35 8.65 -18.08
N LEU A 83 -11.09 8.12 -17.10
CA LEU A 83 -10.94 6.73 -16.67
C LEU A 83 -11.38 5.74 -17.75
N LEU A 84 -12.47 6.03 -18.44
CA LEU A 84 -12.95 5.21 -19.56
C LEU A 84 -11.96 5.24 -20.73
N GLU A 85 -11.54 6.44 -21.15
CA GLU A 85 -10.55 6.63 -22.23
C GLU A 85 -9.22 5.94 -21.92
N GLY A 86 -8.71 6.09 -20.69
CA GLY A 86 -7.45 5.47 -20.28
C GLY A 86 -7.47 3.95 -20.30
N LYS A 87 -8.59 3.32 -19.89
CA LYS A 87 -8.75 1.86 -19.88
C LYS A 87 -9.02 1.27 -21.25
N GLU A 88 -9.72 1.98 -22.14
CA GLU A 88 -9.85 1.60 -23.56
C GLU A 88 -8.47 1.54 -24.23
N THR A 89 -7.59 2.51 -23.93
CA THR A 89 -6.23 2.56 -24.50
C THR A 89 -5.32 1.43 -23.98
N GLU A 90 -5.47 1.03 -22.71
CA GLU A 90 -4.75 -0.11 -22.10
C GLU A 90 -5.21 -1.47 -22.67
N GLN A 91 -6.50 -1.62 -23.01
CA GLN A 91 -7.03 -2.84 -23.60
C GLN A 91 -6.58 -3.01 -25.06
N ASP A 92 -6.56 -1.94 -25.86
CA ASP A 92 -6.12 -1.98 -27.27
C ASP A 92 -4.62 -2.29 -27.42
N THR A 93 -3.78 -1.85 -26.48
CA THR A 93 -2.33 -2.11 -26.51
C THR A 93 -1.93 -3.51 -26.02
N THR A 94 -2.83 -4.24 -25.35
CA THR A 94 -2.58 -5.62 -24.91
C THR A 94 -3.06 -6.65 -25.95
N ALA A 95 -3.86 -6.22 -26.93
CA ALA A 95 -4.44 -7.06 -27.99
C ALA A 95 -3.73 -6.98 -29.35
N GLY A 96 -2.65 -6.19 -29.47
CA GLY A 96 -1.80 -6.05 -30.66
C GLY A 96 -0.40 -6.59 -30.44
#